data_AF-A0A561T716-F1
#
_entry.id   AF-A0A561T716-F1
#
_cell.length_a   1.000
_cell.length_b   1.000
_cell.length_c   1.000
_cell.angle_alpha   90.00
_cell.angle_beta   90.00
_cell.angle_gamma   90.00
#
_symmetry.space_group_name_H-M   'P 1'
#
loop_
_entity.id
_entity.type
_entity.pdbx_description
1 polymer ?
#
loop_
_entity_poly.entity_id
_entity_poly.type
_entity_poly.pdbx_seq_one_letter_code
_entity_poly.pdbx_strand_id
1 'polypeptide(L)'
;MAPYDELRAELLKDAETIGHPHVELHTPEHPELSLRLRLRSDDGPQWALESAAAFSRVGGWHIREVSSEGGQTFTIWLTVEKAAGRP
;
A
#
# COMPACT_ATOMS: atom_id res chain seq x y z
N MET A 1 17.15 9.00 12.07
CA MET A 1 16.19 8.02 11.51
C MET A 1 15.58 8.67 10.29
N ALA A 2 15.60 8.00 9.15
CA ALA A 2 15.03 8.60 7.94
C ALA A 2 13.51 8.69 8.14
N PRO A 3 12.85 9.82 7.78
CA PRO A 3 11.39 9.99 7.88
C PRO A 3 10.60 8.88 7.17
N TYR A 4 11.28 8.10 6.34
CA TYR A 4 10.79 6.93 5.64
C TYR A 4 10.49 5.72 6.53
N ASP A 5 11.32 5.45 7.54
CA ASP A 5 11.11 4.31 8.44
C ASP A 5 9.82 4.50 9.24
N GLU A 6 9.52 5.74 9.62
CA GLU A 6 8.29 6.12 10.30
C GLU A 6 7.07 5.97 9.39
N LEU A 7 7.12 6.48 8.16
CA LEU A 7 6.05 6.31 7.17
C LEU A 7 5.79 4.83 6.84
N ARG A 8 6.87 4.04 6.71
CA ARG A 8 6.77 2.60 6.48
C ARG A 8 6.13 1.89 7.66
N ALA A 9 6.51 2.23 8.89
CA ALA A 9 5.95 1.65 10.10
C ALA A 9 4.46 2.01 10.27
N GLU A 10 4.08 3.26 9.99
CA GLU A 10 2.67 3.68 9.96
C GLU A 10 1.87 2.91 8.92
N LEU A 11 2.40 2.79 7.70
CA LEU A 11 1.73 2.09 6.61
C LEU A 11 1.59 0.58 6.89
N LEU A 12 2.60 -0.04 7.51
CA LEU A 12 2.53 -1.42 7.98
C LEU A 12 1.45 -1.60 9.05
N LYS A 13 1.41 -0.70 10.04
CA LYS A 13 0.40 -0.75 11.10
C LYS A 13 -1.03 -0.59 10.55
N ASP A 14 -1.21 0.28 9.57
CA ASP A 14 -2.47 0.46 8.87
C ASP A 14 -2.84 -0.76 8.02
N ALA A 15 -1.86 -1.38 7.36
CA ALA A 15 -2.02 -2.64 6.64
C ALA A 15 -2.45 -3.80 7.56
N GLU A 16 -1.85 -3.89 8.75
CA GLU A 16 -2.25 -4.86 9.78
C GLU A 16 -3.69 -4.64 10.25
N THR A 17 -4.13 -3.38 10.34
CA THR A 17 -5.51 -3.02 10.73
C THR A 17 -6.52 -3.46 9.69
N ILE A 18 -6.15 -3.47 8.40
CA ILE A 18 -6.97 -4.01 7.31
C ILE A 18 -7.10 -5.55 7.42
N GLY A 19 -6.25 -6.20 8.21
CA GLY A 19 -6.52 -7.53 8.76
C GLY A 19 -6.15 -8.71 7.86
N HIS A 20 -5.23 -8.53 6.91
CA HIS A 20 -5.01 -9.53 5.88
C HIS A 20 -3.55 -9.99 5.69
N PRO A 21 -3.32 -11.31 5.49
CA PRO A 21 -1.98 -11.92 5.54
C PRO A 21 -1.10 -11.74 4.28
N HIS A 22 -1.54 -11.03 3.24
CA HIS A 22 -0.83 -11.00 1.94
C HIS A 22 -0.44 -9.60 1.44
N VAL A 23 -0.30 -8.63 2.34
CA VAL A 23 0.24 -7.31 2.00
C VAL A 23 1.76 -7.33 2.17
N GLU A 24 2.50 -7.25 1.06
CA GLU A 24 3.94 -7.06 1.07
C GLU A 24 4.26 -5.58 0.80
N LEU A 25 4.92 -4.90 1.73
CA LEU A 25 5.40 -3.54 1.49
C LEU A 25 6.73 -3.58 0.72
N HIS A 26 6.74 -2.94 -0.44
CA HIS A 26 7.96 -2.68 -1.20
C HIS A 26 8.31 -1.20 -1.14
N THR A 27 9.34 -0.91 -0.36
CA THR A 27 9.97 0.40 -0.32
C THR A 27 10.76 0.62 -1.62
N PRO A 28 10.38 1.55 -2.52
CA PRO A 28 11.22 1.86 -3.68
C PRO A 28 12.57 2.43 -3.22
N GLU A 29 13.62 2.22 -4.04
CA GLU A 29 14.98 2.73 -3.81
C GLU A 29 15.09 4.26 -3.95
N HIS A 30 14.03 4.95 -4.40
CA HIS A 30 14.01 6.39 -4.63
C HIS A 30 13.26 7.21 -3.54
N PRO A 31 13.79 8.37 -3.13
CA PRO A 31 13.39 9.11 -1.90
C PRO A 31 12.15 10.02 -2.02
N GLU A 32 11.28 9.83 -3.01
CA GLU A 32 10.20 10.79 -3.33
C GLU A 32 8.90 10.53 -2.56
N LEU A 33 8.91 10.49 -1.21
CA LEU A 33 7.73 10.43 -0.30
C LEU A 33 6.59 9.42 -0.66
N SER A 34 6.87 8.49 -1.56
CA SER A 34 5.90 7.57 -2.16
C SER A 34 6.32 6.15 -1.81
N LEU A 35 5.40 5.39 -1.23
CA LEU A 35 5.59 4.01 -0.85
C LEU A 35 4.83 3.10 -1.80
N ARG A 36 5.41 1.95 -2.15
CA ARG A 36 4.76 0.97 -3.01
C ARG A 36 4.27 -0.22 -2.19
N LEU A 37 2.97 -0.46 -2.19
CA LEU A 37 2.33 -1.62 -1.59
C LEU A 37 2.15 -2.67 -2.67
N ARG A 38 2.48 -3.91 -2.35
CA ARG A 38 2.11 -5.07 -3.14
C ARG A 38 0.99 -5.81 -2.40
N LEU A 39 -0.18 -5.84 -3.01
CA LEU A 39 -1.32 -6.63 -2.57
C LEU A 39 -1.35 -7.89 -3.42
N ARG A 40 -0.94 -9.01 -2.81
CA ARG A 40 -1.09 -10.31 -3.43
C ARG A 40 -2.39 -10.94 -2.94
N SER A 41 -3.18 -11.50 -3.84
CA SER A 41 -4.39 -12.22 -3.48
C SER A 41 -4.35 -13.63 -4.02
N ASP A 42 -4.41 -14.63 -3.15
CA ASP A 42 -4.72 -15.99 -3.58
C ASP A 42 -6.26 -16.20 -3.72
N ASP A 43 -7.08 -15.32 -3.11
CA ASP A 43 -8.55 -15.29 -3.19
C ASP A 43 -9.10 -14.57 -4.44
N GLY A 44 -8.22 -14.07 -5.31
CA GLY A 44 -8.58 -13.43 -6.59
C GLY A 44 -8.64 -11.89 -6.56
N PRO A 45 -9.00 -11.27 -7.70
CA PRO A 45 -8.81 -9.84 -7.94
C PRO A 45 -9.70 -8.92 -7.11
N GLN A 46 -10.89 -9.40 -6.73
CA GLN A 46 -11.86 -8.62 -5.96
C GLN A 46 -11.26 -8.18 -4.61
N TRP A 47 -10.63 -9.11 -3.90
CA TRP A 47 -10.04 -8.83 -2.60
C TRP A 47 -8.92 -7.78 -2.68
N ALA A 48 -8.08 -7.83 -3.72
CA ALA A 48 -6.98 -6.87 -3.87
C ALA A 48 -7.51 -5.45 -4.12
N LEU A 49 -8.64 -5.33 -4.83
CA LEU A 49 -9.32 -4.05 -5.03
C LEU A 49 -9.99 -3.54 -3.75
N GLU A 50 -10.62 -4.43 -2.96
CA GLU A 50 -11.21 -4.06 -1.68
C GLU A 50 -10.16 -3.60 -0.67
N SER A 51 -9.01 -4.28 -0.62
CA SER A 51 -7.87 -3.89 0.20
C SER A 51 -7.30 -2.54 -0.24
N ALA A 52 -7.16 -2.30 -1.55
CA ALA A 52 -6.77 -0.99 -2.07
C ALA A 52 -7.76 0.11 -1.65
N ALA A 53 -9.06 -0.15 -1.73
CA ALA A 53 -10.08 0.79 -1.29
C ALA A 53 -10.11 0.97 0.24
N ALA A 54 -9.66 -0.02 1.01
CA ALA A 54 -9.48 0.12 2.46
C ALA A 54 -8.27 1.00 2.78
N PHE A 55 -7.15 0.84 2.07
CA PHE A 55 -5.95 1.67 2.26
C PHE A 55 -6.19 3.16 2.06
N SER A 56 -7.01 3.57 1.08
CA SER A 56 -7.35 4.99 0.90
C SER A 56 -8.20 5.57 2.03
N ARG A 57 -8.79 4.73 2.89
CA ARG A 57 -9.64 5.13 4.02
C ARG A 57 -8.91 5.12 5.35
N VAL A 58 -7.77 4.45 5.43
CA VAL A 58 -6.95 4.34 6.65
C VAL A 58 -5.80 5.35 6.56
N GLY A 59 -5.38 5.93 7.69
CA GLY A 59 -4.11 6.67 7.81
C GLY A 59 -3.95 7.98 7.01
N GLY A 60 -4.94 8.37 6.20
CA GLY A 60 -4.82 9.53 5.30
C GLY A 60 -3.88 9.27 4.13
N TRP A 61 -3.82 8.04 3.63
CA TRP A 61 -3.01 7.69 2.46
C TRP A 61 -3.74 8.05 1.15
N HIS A 62 -3.07 8.77 0.26
CA HIS A 62 -3.54 8.99 -1.11
C HIS A 62 -2.94 7.94 -2.03
N ILE A 63 -3.80 7.27 -2.80
CA ILE A 63 -3.36 6.35 -3.84
C ILE A 63 -3.04 7.17 -5.09
N ARG A 64 -1.77 7.18 -5.46
CA ARG A 64 -1.23 7.85 -6.66
C ARG A 64 -1.39 7.00 -7.91
N GLU A 65 -1.06 5.71 -7.78
CA GLU A 65 -1.06 4.79 -8.91
C GLU A 65 -1.55 3.42 -8.46
N VAL A 66 -2.29 2.75 -9.34
CA VAL A 66 -2.73 1.36 -9.18
C VAL A 66 -2.30 0.62 -10.44
N SER A 67 -1.42 -0.37 -10.27
CA SER A 67 -0.91 -1.20 -11.37
C SER A 67 -1.17 -2.66 -11.07
N SER A 68 -1.92 -3.36 -11.93
CA SER A 68 -2.12 -4.81 -11.80
C SER A 68 -1.10 -5.57 -12.63
N GLU A 69 -0.49 -6.59 -12.05
CA GLU A 69 0.34 -7.55 -12.78
C GLU A 69 -0.47 -8.83 -13.03
N GLY A 70 -0.72 -9.12 -14.31
CA GLY A 70 -1.42 -10.33 -14.74
C GLY A 70 -0.44 -11.49 -14.91
N GLY A 71 -0.61 -12.56 -14.12
CA GLY A 71 0.18 -13.78 -14.16
C GLY A 71 -0.58 -14.96 -13.53
N GLN A 72 0.14 -15.98 -13.02
CA GLN A 72 -0.47 -17.10 -12.28
C GLN A 72 -1.16 -16.67 -10.97
N THR A 73 -0.77 -15.52 -10.42
CA THR A 73 -1.38 -14.91 -9.23
C THR A 73 -1.70 -13.47 -9.54
N PHE A 74 -2.93 -13.04 -9.23
CA PHE A 74 -3.33 -11.65 -9.43
C PHE A 74 -2.67 -10.77 -8.36
N THR A 75 -1.84 -9.82 -8.81
CA THR A 75 -1.12 -8.90 -7.94
C THR A 75 -1.51 -7.48 -8.27
N ILE A 76 -1.84 -6.68 -7.26
CA ILE A 76 -2.00 -5.23 -7.40
C ILE A 76 -0.83 -4.54 -6.71
N TRP A 77 -0.22 -3.60 -7.41
CA TRP A 77 0.71 -2.63 -6.86
C TRP A 77 -0.02 -1.31 -6.63
N LEU A 78 0.06 -0.78 -5.42
CA LEU A 78 -0.43 0.55 -5.10
C LEU A 78 0.74 1.45 -4.77
N THR A 79 0.86 2.58 -5.46
CA THR A 79 1.75 3.65 -5.02
C THR A 79 0.92 4.57 -4.14
N VAL A 80 1.28 4.66 -2.86
CA VAL A 80 0.63 5.53 -1.88
C VAL A 80 1.58 6.63 -1.43
N GLU A 81 1.02 7.80 -1.20
CA GLU A 81 1.69 8.91 -0.54
C GLU A 81 0.89 9.26 0.72
N LYS A 82 1.58 9.68 1.79
CA LYS A 82 0.85 10.26 2.91
C LYS A 82 0.26 11.57 2.43
N ALA A 83 -1.03 11.82 2.68
CA ALA A 83 -1.57 13.16 2.52
C ALA A 83 -0.61 14.08 3.24
N ALA A 84 0.01 15.01 2.50
CA ALA A 84 0.71 16.12 3.10
C ALA A 84 -0.37 16.92 3.82
N GLY A 85 -0.74 16.47 5.02
CA GLY A 85 -1.50 17.24 5.97
C GLY A 85 -0.69 18.51 6.13
N ARG A 86 -1.19 19.60 5.54
CA ARG A 86 -0.78 20.91 6.01
C ARG A 86 -0.96 20.90 7.53
N PRO A 87 0.02 21.41 8.28
CA PRO A 87 -0.05 21.50 9.73
C PRO A 87 -1.34 22.18 10.20
#